data_AF-A0A2S5WU75-F1
#
_entry.id   AF-A0A2S5WU75-F1
#
_cell.length_a   1.000
_cell.length_b   1.000
_cell.length_c   1.000
_cell.angle_alpha   90.00
_cell.angle_beta   90.00
_cell.angle_gamma   90.00
#
_symmetry.space_group_name_H-M   'P 1'
#
loop_
_entity.id
_entity.type
_entity.pdbx_description
1 polymer ?
#
loop_
_entity_poly.entity_id
_entity_poly.type
_entity_poly.pdbx_seq_one_letter_code
_entity_poly.pdbx_strand_id
1 'polypeptide(L)'
;MARTPKALLLSGATLLLAATAGCSTSASTYADLENAPVVEKPLPTDLDDHALEGFDVDATRWVGEYGGAQLWLGPGVDEYEVCLLYYTEAQEWGGACSGGGGISSTGIGNGLRYAVVPDGEEPRRGATQVSQNVYATGA
;
A
#
# COMPACT_ATOMS: atom_id res chain seq x y z
N MET A 1 -53.40 48.34 -18.00
CA MET A 1 -52.82 47.00 -18.21
C MET A 1 -52.21 46.94 -19.61
N ALA A 2 -51.04 46.30 -19.73
CA ALA A 2 -50.20 46.05 -20.92
C ALA A 2 -49.23 47.17 -21.34
N ARG A 3 -47.95 46.96 -21.66
CA ARG A 3 -46.93 45.89 -21.42
C ARG A 3 -45.62 46.52 -21.95
N THR A 4 -44.59 46.70 -21.11
CA THR A 4 -43.30 47.27 -21.55
C THR A 4 -42.27 46.14 -21.66
N PRO A 5 -41.63 45.89 -22.82
CA PRO A 5 -40.52 44.95 -22.91
C PRO A 5 -39.21 45.66 -22.58
N LYS A 6 -38.54 45.23 -21.49
CA LYS A 6 -37.14 45.57 -21.23
C LYS A 6 -36.26 44.68 -22.11
N ALA A 7 -35.53 45.31 -23.02
CA ALA A 7 -34.49 44.67 -23.82
C ALA A 7 -33.35 44.19 -22.90
N LEU A 8 -33.07 42.88 -22.92
CA LEU A 8 -31.85 42.32 -22.36
C LEU A 8 -30.70 42.55 -23.35
N LEU A 9 -29.68 43.28 -22.93
CA LEU A 9 -28.37 43.29 -23.59
C LEU A 9 -27.47 42.29 -22.88
N LEU A 10 -27.16 41.19 -23.57
CA LEU A 10 -26.12 40.25 -23.19
C LEU A 10 -24.76 40.85 -23.56
N SER A 11 -23.90 41.09 -22.57
CA SER A 11 -22.48 41.36 -22.79
C SER A 11 -21.66 40.27 -22.11
N GLY A 12 -21.00 39.46 -22.93
CA GLY A 12 -20.17 38.34 -22.52
C GLY A 12 -18.84 38.77 -21.91
N ALA A 13 -18.37 37.97 -20.96
CA ALA A 13 -16.98 37.94 -20.53
C ALA A 13 -16.50 36.50 -20.68
N THR A 14 -15.67 36.28 -21.70
CA THR A 14 -15.00 35.02 -22.01
C THR A 14 -14.05 34.65 -20.86
N LEU A 15 -14.42 33.66 -20.04
CA LEU A 15 -13.50 33.08 -19.05
C LEU A 15 -12.47 32.20 -19.78
N LEU A 16 -11.20 32.62 -19.76
CA LEU A 16 -10.06 31.75 -20.06
C LEU A 16 -9.90 30.75 -18.89
N LEU A 17 -10.27 29.49 -19.09
CA LEU A 17 -9.85 28.41 -18.20
C LEU A 17 -8.46 27.94 -18.62
N ALA A 18 -7.44 28.32 -17.84
CA ALA A 18 -6.12 27.72 -17.91
C ALA A 18 -6.21 26.29 -17.33
N ALA A 19 -6.09 25.28 -18.20
CA ALA A 19 -5.97 23.90 -17.77
C ALA A 19 -4.56 23.68 -17.21
N THR A 20 -4.43 23.69 -15.89
CA THR A 20 -3.22 23.18 -15.21
C THR A 20 -3.25 21.66 -15.32
N ALA A 21 -2.48 21.11 -16.26
CA ALA A 21 -2.15 19.69 -16.29
C ALA A 21 -1.30 19.39 -15.04
N GLY A 22 -1.97 19.00 -13.94
CA GLY A 22 -1.32 18.46 -12.76
C GLY A 22 -0.70 17.12 -13.14
N CYS A 23 0.62 17.07 -13.17
CA CYS A 23 1.36 15.81 -13.22
C CYS A 23 1.28 15.22 -11.81
N SER A 24 0.22 14.47 -11.53
CA SER A 24 0.11 13.72 -10.28
C SER A 24 1.07 12.55 -10.35
N THR A 25 2.22 12.65 -9.68
CA THR A 25 3.00 11.45 -9.30
C THR A 25 2.02 10.56 -8.53
N SER A 26 1.59 9.48 -9.16
CA SER A 26 0.63 8.56 -8.56
C SER A 26 1.41 7.69 -7.59
N ALA A 27 1.12 7.81 -6.29
CA ALA A 27 1.62 6.87 -5.30
C ALA A 27 1.07 5.47 -5.62
N SER A 28 1.84 4.43 -5.29
CA SER A 28 1.36 3.05 -5.44
C SER A 28 0.17 2.79 -4.53
N THR A 29 -0.81 2.04 -5.01
CA THR A 29 -1.95 1.57 -4.21
C THR A 29 -1.77 0.11 -3.83
N TYR A 30 -2.41 -0.28 -2.73
CA TYR A 30 -2.35 -1.65 -2.22
C TYR A 30 -3.76 -2.04 -1.77
N ALA A 31 -4.42 -2.96 -2.45
CA ALA A 31 -5.75 -3.43 -2.08
C ALA A 31 -5.82 -4.03 -0.65
N ASP A 32 -4.76 -4.70 -0.19
CA ASP A 32 -4.64 -5.18 1.20
C ASP A 32 -4.59 -4.00 2.20
N LEU A 33 -4.05 -2.85 1.78
CA LEU A 33 -4.13 -1.46 2.28
C LEU A 33 -5.53 -0.85 2.50
N GLU A 34 -6.36 -1.02 1.49
CA GLU A 34 -7.55 -0.20 1.31
C GLU A 34 -8.81 -0.92 1.76
N ASN A 35 -8.81 -2.25 1.65
CA ASN A 35 -9.94 -3.07 2.02
C ASN A 35 -9.88 -3.46 3.50
N ALA A 36 -11.06 -3.63 4.10
CA ALA A 36 -11.14 -4.17 5.45
C ALA A 36 -10.49 -5.57 5.50
N PRO A 37 -9.68 -5.88 6.51
CA PRO A 37 -9.05 -7.19 6.63
C PRO A 37 -10.12 -8.27 6.77
N VAL A 38 -9.92 -9.40 6.08
CA VAL A 38 -10.83 -10.56 6.21
C VAL A 38 -10.72 -11.18 7.60
N VAL A 39 -9.53 -11.12 8.19
CA VAL A 39 -9.22 -11.62 9.54
C VAL A 39 -8.32 -10.59 10.23
N GLU A 40 -8.69 -10.19 11.44
CA GLU A 40 -7.80 -9.39 12.30
C GLU A 40 -6.92 -10.31 13.14
N LYS A 41 -5.61 -10.05 13.09
CA LYS A 41 -4.63 -10.68 13.96
C LYS A 41 -3.64 -9.63 14.44
N PRO A 42 -3.44 -9.48 15.76
CA PRO A 42 -2.52 -8.48 16.30
C PRO A 42 -1.08 -8.80 15.89
N LEU A 43 -0.23 -7.79 15.93
CA LEU A 43 1.21 -7.97 15.80
C LEU A 43 1.76 -8.86 16.93
N PRO A 44 2.83 -9.63 16.67
CA PRO A 44 3.50 -10.40 17.73
C PRO A 44 4.04 -9.45 18.82
N THR A 45 3.85 -9.84 20.08
CA THR A 45 4.21 -8.99 21.25
C THR A 45 5.65 -9.18 21.72
N ASP A 46 6.36 -10.12 21.12
CA ASP A 46 7.71 -10.57 21.43
C ASP A 46 8.74 -10.11 20.38
N LEU A 47 8.39 -9.12 19.56
CA LEU A 47 9.29 -8.44 18.65
C LEU A 47 10.21 -7.47 19.41
N ASP A 48 11.46 -7.38 18.98
CA ASP A 48 12.37 -6.34 19.45
C ASP A 48 11.98 -4.96 18.87
N ASP A 49 12.42 -3.88 19.51
CA ASP A 49 12.07 -2.49 19.16
C ASP A 49 12.35 -2.13 17.68
N HIS A 50 13.33 -2.78 17.05
CA HIS A 50 13.74 -2.50 15.67
C HIS A 50 12.95 -3.31 14.62
N ALA A 51 12.10 -4.25 15.02
CA ALA A 51 11.34 -5.09 14.09
C ALA A 51 10.33 -4.31 13.26
N LEU A 52 9.82 -3.23 13.82
CA LEU A 52 8.78 -2.37 13.26
C LEU A 52 9.30 -0.97 12.95
N GLU A 53 10.62 -0.79 12.87
CA GLU A 53 11.20 0.47 12.44
C GLU A 53 10.70 0.82 11.03
N GLY A 54 10.13 2.02 10.88
CA GLY A 54 9.54 2.47 9.62
C GLY A 54 8.08 2.06 9.38
N PHE A 55 7.46 1.25 10.25
CA PHE A 55 6.04 0.88 10.12
C PHE A 55 5.12 1.92 10.76
N ASP A 56 3.99 2.19 10.12
CA ASP A 56 2.80 2.67 10.82
C ASP A 56 2.14 1.47 11.53
N VAL A 57 2.47 1.29 12.81
CA VAL A 57 2.03 0.14 13.63
C VAL A 57 0.50 0.08 13.76
N ASP A 58 -0.16 1.22 13.82
CA ASP A 58 -1.62 1.30 14.01
C ASP A 58 -2.39 0.91 12.74
N ALA A 59 -1.78 1.14 11.56
CA ALA A 59 -2.33 0.77 10.26
C ALA A 59 -1.79 -0.57 9.71
N THR A 60 -0.86 -1.19 10.42
CA THR A 60 -0.29 -2.50 10.09
C THR A 60 -1.30 -3.60 10.36
N ARG A 61 -1.50 -4.49 9.39
CA ARG A 61 -2.51 -5.56 9.47
C ARG A 61 -1.94 -6.90 9.02
N TRP A 62 -2.50 -7.97 9.55
CA TRP A 62 -2.19 -9.32 9.08
C TRP A 62 -2.77 -9.56 7.68
N VAL A 63 -1.98 -10.17 6.80
CA VAL A 63 -2.37 -10.43 5.40
C VAL A 63 -2.33 -11.91 5.02
N GLY A 64 -1.68 -12.76 5.82
CA GLY A 64 -1.67 -14.19 5.55
C GLY A 64 -0.59 -14.97 6.26
N GLU A 65 -0.51 -16.25 5.92
CA GLU A 65 0.52 -17.17 6.37
C GLU A 65 1.01 -17.98 5.16
N TYR A 66 2.33 -18.15 5.05
CA TYR A 66 2.91 -19.03 4.03
C TYR A 66 4.27 -19.57 4.48
N GLY A 67 4.44 -20.89 4.38
CA GLY A 67 5.70 -21.55 4.74
C GLY A 67 6.06 -21.46 6.21
N GLY A 68 5.05 -21.45 7.09
CA GLY A 68 5.23 -21.35 8.54
C GLY A 68 5.45 -19.93 9.07
N ALA A 69 5.62 -18.94 8.18
CA ALA A 69 5.69 -17.54 8.58
C ALA A 69 4.34 -16.86 8.44
N GLN A 70 4.00 -16.05 9.44
CA GLN A 70 2.88 -15.14 9.43
C GLN A 70 3.33 -13.78 8.88
N LEU A 71 2.47 -13.11 8.13
CA LEU A 71 2.81 -11.89 7.40
C LEU A 71 1.89 -10.74 7.79
N TRP A 72 2.50 -9.58 8.06
CA TRP A 72 1.80 -8.31 8.30
C TRP A 72 2.28 -7.25 7.31
N LEU A 73 1.32 -6.58 6.68
CA LEU A 73 1.55 -5.48 5.75
C LEU A 73 1.06 -4.19 6.42
N GLY A 74 1.85 -3.13 6.33
CA GLY A 74 1.46 -1.81 6.83
C GLY A 74 1.97 -0.70 5.93
N PRO A 75 1.37 0.49 6.03
CA PRO A 75 1.98 1.70 5.50
C PRO A 75 3.35 1.93 6.15
N GLY A 76 4.26 2.51 5.37
CA GLY A 76 5.49 3.06 5.94
C GLY A 76 5.26 4.43 6.59
N VAL A 77 6.17 4.82 7.47
CA VAL A 77 6.31 6.22 7.93
C VAL A 77 7.49 6.91 7.22
N ASP A 78 7.55 8.23 7.32
CA ASP A 78 8.60 9.07 6.73
C ASP A 78 8.79 8.87 5.22
N GLU A 79 9.96 8.39 4.78
CA GLU A 79 10.26 8.12 3.37
C GLU A 79 9.68 6.81 2.83
N TYR A 80 9.06 5.97 3.68
CA TYR A 80 8.56 4.67 3.28
C TYR A 80 7.09 4.71 2.85
N GLU A 81 6.75 4.00 1.79
CA GLU A 81 5.37 3.84 1.32
C GLU A 81 4.71 2.60 1.92
N VAL A 82 5.44 1.49 1.99
CA VAL A 82 4.90 0.20 2.45
C VAL A 82 5.95 -0.63 3.17
N CYS A 83 5.52 -1.35 4.19
CA CYS A 83 6.35 -2.23 5.01
C CYS A 83 5.72 -3.62 5.13
N LEU A 84 6.57 -4.65 5.13
CA LEU A 84 6.17 -6.04 5.32
C LEU A 84 7.00 -6.67 6.43
N LEU A 85 6.31 -7.26 7.40
CA LEU A 85 6.87 -8.10 8.46
C LEU A 85 6.59 -9.56 8.14
N TYR A 86 7.60 -10.42 8.24
CA TYR A 86 7.41 -11.85 8.44
C TYR A 86 7.80 -12.24 9.86
N TYR A 87 7.06 -13.16 10.45
CA TYR A 87 7.34 -13.69 11.77
C TYR A 87 7.00 -15.18 11.81
N THR A 88 7.99 -15.99 12.17
CA THR A 88 7.84 -17.42 12.45
C THR A 88 7.78 -17.61 13.97
N GLU A 89 8.73 -17.01 14.68
CA GLU A 89 8.86 -17.03 16.15
C GLU A 89 9.74 -15.87 16.65
N ALA A 90 9.84 -15.70 17.97
CA ALA A 90 10.59 -14.61 18.63
C ALA A 90 12.02 -14.36 18.10
N GLN A 91 12.70 -15.42 17.63
CA GLN A 91 14.08 -15.37 17.15
C GLN A 91 14.19 -15.45 15.62
N GLU A 92 13.06 -15.64 14.92
CA GLU A 92 13.00 -15.77 13.46
C GLU A 92 11.88 -14.89 12.90
N TRP A 93 12.24 -13.64 12.62
CA TRP A 93 11.38 -12.64 12.03
C TRP A 93 12.22 -11.65 11.21
N GLY A 94 11.55 -10.82 10.40
CA GLY A 94 12.18 -9.70 9.73
C GLY A 94 11.17 -8.73 9.14
N GLY A 95 11.47 -7.45 9.26
CA GLY A 95 10.73 -6.34 8.65
C GLY A 95 11.55 -5.66 7.57
N ALA A 96 10.89 -5.16 6.52
CA ALA A 96 11.49 -4.20 5.61
C ALA A 96 10.43 -3.29 5.02
N CYS A 97 10.87 -2.08 4.72
CA CYS A 97 10.08 -1.01 4.14
C CYS A 97 10.64 -0.58 2.78
N SER A 98 9.78 -0.05 1.92
CA SER A 98 10.15 0.48 0.60
C SER A 98 9.50 1.84 0.38
N GLY A 99 10.28 2.80 -0.12
CA GLY A 99 9.85 4.19 -0.36
C GLY A 99 9.59 4.56 -1.82
N GLY A 100 9.54 3.59 -2.74
CA GLY A 100 9.63 3.86 -4.17
C GLY A 100 8.58 3.22 -5.07
N GLY A 101 7.39 2.86 -4.57
CA GLY A 101 6.29 2.36 -5.38
C GLY A 101 6.68 1.22 -6.31
N GLY A 102 6.95 0.05 -5.75
CA GLY A 102 7.45 -1.08 -6.51
C GLY A 102 7.56 -2.35 -5.69
N ILE A 103 8.08 -3.40 -6.31
CA ILE A 103 8.20 -4.71 -5.67
C ILE A 103 9.25 -4.64 -4.56
N SER A 104 8.80 -4.55 -3.30
CA SER A 104 9.69 -4.65 -2.13
C SER A 104 9.87 -6.12 -1.78
N SER A 105 11.11 -6.56 -1.53
CA SER A 105 11.37 -7.92 -1.05
C SER A 105 11.92 -7.87 0.35
N THR A 106 11.19 -8.46 1.29
CA THR A 106 11.63 -8.65 2.67
C THR A 106 12.16 -10.06 2.85
N GLY A 107 13.15 -10.18 3.76
CA GLY A 107 14.08 -11.30 3.94
C GLY A 107 13.52 -12.70 4.19
N ILE A 108 14.47 -13.58 4.55
CA ILE A 108 14.37 -15.04 4.51
C ILE A 108 13.94 -15.60 5.86
N GLY A 109 12.68 -16.04 5.98
CA GLY A 109 12.25 -17.01 6.99
C GLY A 109 12.14 -18.39 6.34
N ASN A 110 12.72 -19.44 6.92
CA ASN A 110 12.69 -20.80 6.38
C ASN A 110 13.13 -20.97 4.90
N GLY A 111 13.99 -20.08 4.37
CA GLY A 111 14.39 -20.15 2.96
C GLY A 111 13.36 -19.59 1.96
N LEU A 112 12.39 -18.79 2.43
CA LEU A 112 11.40 -18.14 1.58
C LEU A 112 11.64 -16.64 1.53
N ARG A 113 11.49 -16.05 0.34
CA ARG A 113 11.41 -14.59 0.17
C ARG A 113 9.98 -14.17 -0.07
N TYR A 114 9.62 -13.03 0.47
CA TYR A 114 8.33 -12.41 0.25
C TYR A 114 8.48 -11.14 -0.58
N ALA A 115 7.44 -10.82 -1.33
CA ALA A 115 7.38 -9.66 -2.20
C ALA A 115 6.04 -8.94 -1.99
N VAL A 116 6.08 -7.61 -1.78
CA VAL A 116 4.90 -6.76 -1.87
C VAL A 116 4.79 -6.26 -3.30
N VAL A 117 3.64 -6.38 -3.93
CA VAL A 117 3.37 -5.99 -5.32
C VAL A 117 2.21 -4.99 -5.31
N PRO A 118 2.41 -3.75 -5.77
CA PRO A 118 1.35 -2.75 -5.90
C PRO A 118 0.20 -3.22 -6.79
N ASP A 119 -0.97 -2.58 -6.66
CA ASP A 119 -2.08 -2.88 -7.55
C ASP A 119 -1.75 -2.50 -9.01
N GLY A 120 -2.21 -3.33 -9.94
CA GLY A 120 -1.95 -3.13 -11.37
C GLY A 120 -0.57 -3.60 -11.85
N GLU A 121 0.32 -3.96 -10.93
CA GLU A 121 1.62 -4.57 -11.24
C GLU A 121 1.54 -6.10 -11.25
N GLU A 122 2.50 -6.73 -11.94
CA GLU A 122 2.55 -8.18 -12.09
C GLU A 122 3.59 -8.82 -11.15
N PRO A 123 3.22 -9.85 -10.37
CA PRO A 123 4.17 -10.54 -9.52
C PRO A 123 5.22 -11.29 -10.36
N ARG A 124 6.38 -11.55 -9.75
CA ARG A 124 7.42 -12.37 -10.39
C ARG A 124 6.85 -13.73 -10.82
N ARG A 125 7.22 -14.20 -12.02
CA ARG A 125 6.84 -15.53 -12.51
C ARG A 125 7.22 -16.62 -11.50
N GLY A 126 6.26 -17.50 -11.20
CA GLY A 126 6.45 -18.62 -10.27
C GLY A 126 6.25 -18.24 -8.80
N ALA A 127 5.91 -16.99 -8.49
CA ALA A 127 5.51 -16.61 -7.15
C ALA A 127 4.15 -17.22 -6.78
N THR A 128 4.00 -17.60 -5.51
CA THR A 128 2.73 -18.04 -4.93
C THR A 128 2.07 -16.87 -4.24
N GLN A 129 0.82 -16.59 -4.60
CA GLN A 129 0.05 -15.52 -3.97
C GLN A 129 -0.31 -15.90 -2.52
N VAL A 130 -0.03 -15.00 -1.58
CA VAL A 130 -0.41 -15.13 -0.17
C VAL A 130 -1.62 -14.24 0.15
N SER A 131 -1.60 -13.00 -0.34
CA SER A 131 -2.69 -12.02 -0.26
C SER A 131 -2.81 -11.24 -1.57
N GLN A 132 -3.61 -10.17 -1.64
CA GLN A 132 -3.75 -9.42 -2.90
C GLN A 132 -2.43 -8.79 -3.35
N ASN A 133 -1.67 -8.23 -2.41
CA ASN A 133 -0.40 -7.56 -2.66
C ASN A 133 0.82 -8.35 -2.16
N VAL A 134 0.69 -9.47 -1.44
CA VAL A 134 1.84 -10.22 -0.92
C VAL A 134 2.01 -11.57 -1.59
N TYR A 135 3.24 -11.86 -2.04
CA TYR A 135 3.61 -13.05 -2.78
C TYR A 135 4.87 -13.71 -2.20
N ALA A 136 4.88 -15.04 -2.13
CA ALA A 136 6.08 -15.82 -1.80
C ALA A 136 6.82 -16.22 -3.08
N THR A 137 8.12 -15.94 -3.16
CA THR A 137 8.91 -16.04 -4.40
C THR A 137 9.96 -17.16 -4.41
N GLY A 138 10.11 -17.90 -3.31
CA GLY A 138 11.20 -18.87 -3.12
C GLY A 138 12.57 -18.20 -2.97
N ALA A 139 13.51 -18.84 -2.28
CA ALA A 139 14.90 -18.35 -2.19
C ALA A 139 15.66 -18.43 -3.53
#